data_AF-A0A9D8HXH3-F1
#
_entry.id   AF-A0A9D8HXH3-F1
#
_cell.length_a   1.000
_cell.length_b   1.000
_cell.length_c   1.000
_cell.angle_alpha   90.00
_cell.angle_beta   90.00
_cell.angle_gamma   90.00
#
_symmetry.space_group_name_H-M   'P 1'
#
loop_
_entity.id
_entity.type
_entity.pdbx_description
1 polymer ?
#
loop_
_entity_poly.entity_id
_entity_poly.type
_entity_poly.pdbx_seq_one_letter_code
_entity_poly.pdbx_strand_id
1 'polypeptide(L)'
;MTAPSRAPLLGVIVLAAVVPLAGCARGCTSSRPPIHLNPSMDDQPKVRPQTASTFFFDGSSMRQPIAGTVAIGGLKEDTAFFTGKGADGQFVAASPVAVDDR
;
A
#
# COMPACT_ATOMS: atom_id res chain seq x y z
N MET A 1 -41.22 0.02 63.47
CA MET A 1 -40.00 0.67 62.94
C MET A 1 -39.24 -0.36 62.12
N THR A 2 -39.43 -0.39 60.81
CA THR A 2 -38.71 -1.30 59.88
C THR A 2 -37.66 -0.49 59.13
N ALA A 3 -36.39 -0.92 59.21
CA ALA A 3 -35.28 -0.24 58.56
C ALA A 3 -35.41 -0.33 57.02
N PRO A 4 -35.07 0.74 56.26
CA PRO A 4 -35.12 0.68 54.81
C PRO A 4 -34.04 -0.27 54.29
N SER A 5 -34.44 -1.21 53.41
CA SER A 5 -33.52 -2.19 52.85
C SER A 5 -32.46 -1.48 52.00
N ARG A 6 -31.18 -1.74 52.30
CA ARG A 6 -30.01 -1.15 51.57
C ARG A 6 -29.73 -1.85 50.23
N ALA A 7 -30.53 -2.87 49.88
CA ALA A 7 -30.40 -3.68 48.68
C ALA A 7 -30.44 -2.90 47.35
N PRO A 8 -31.33 -1.91 47.12
CA PRO A 8 -31.33 -1.17 45.85
C PRO A 8 -30.13 -0.23 45.74
N LEU A 9 -29.61 0.28 46.86
CA LEU A 9 -28.47 1.19 46.90
C LEU A 9 -27.17 0.49 46.49
N LEU A 10 -26.97 -0.75 46.97
CA LEU A 10 -25.84 -1.60 46.58
C LEU A 10 -25.88 -1.98 45.09
N GLY A 11 -27.07 -2.26 44.55
CA GLY A 11 -27.24 -2.54 43.12
C GLY A 11 -26.84 -1.35 42.22
N VAL A 12 -27.21 -0.14 42.62
CA VAL A 12 -26.84 1.10 41.89
C VAL A 12 -25.33 1.34 41.91
N ILE A 13 -24.66 1.12 43.05
CA ILE A 13 -23.21 1.29 43.18
C ILE A 13 -22.45 0.28 42.32
N VAL A 14 -22.90 -0.98 42.29
CA VAL A 14 -22.28 -2.03 41.45
C VAL A 14 -22.47 -1.70 39.96
N LEU A 15 -23.66 -1.27 39.55
CA LEU A 15 -23.92 -0.88 38.16
C LEU A 15 -23.05 0.32 37.73
N ALA A 16 -22.93 1.33 38.60
CA ALA A 16 -22.13 2.52 38.34
C ALA A 16 -20.62 2.22 38.23
N ALA A 17 -20.12 1.20 38.93
CA ALA A 17 -18.73 0.78 38.86
C ALA A 17 -18.42 -0.07 37.61
N VAL A 18 -19.35 -0.91 37.15
CA VAL A 18 -19.11 -1.87 36.05
C VAL A 18 -19.21 -1.22 34.67
N VAL A 19 -20.13 -0.27 34.48
CA VAL A 19 -20.36 0.42 33.19
C VAL A 19 -19.10 1.12 32.62
N PRO A 20 -18.31 1.88 33.40
CA PRO A 20 -17.10 2.53 32.86
C PRO A 20 -15.94 1.55 32.62
N LEU A 21 -15.88 0.42 33.34
CA LEU A 21 -14.88 -0.64 33.14
C LEU A 21 -15.18 -1.49 31.90
N ALA A 22 -16.46 -1.68 31.56
CA ALA A 22 -16.91 -2.29 30.31
C ALA A 22 -16.98 -1.27 29.14
N GLY A 23 -16.21 -0.18 29.21
CA GLY A 23 -16.12 0.85 28.18
C GLY A 23 -15.54 0.32 26.87
N CYS A 24 -16.40 -0.28 26.04
CA CYS A 24 -16.13 -0.85 24.71
C CYS A 24 -15.77 0.18 23.61
N ALA A 25 -15.09 1.30 23.92
CA ALA A 25 -14.91 2.38 22.94
C ALA A 25 -13.49 2.94 22.82
N ARG A 26 -12.47 2.35 23.46
CA ARG A 26 -11.06 2.70 23.19
C ARG A 26 -10.50 1.75 22.13
N GLY A 27 -10.62 2.12 20.85
CA GLY A 27 -9.99 1.38 19.76
C GLY A 27 -10.85 1.08 18.52
N CYS A 28 -12.07 1.63 18.42
CA CYS A 28 -12.87 1.49 17.20
C CYS A 28 -12.27 2.35 16.08
N THR A 29 -11.27 1.83 15.37
CA THR A 29 -10.69 2.48 14.19
C THR A 29 -11.73 2.50 13.08
N SER A 30 -11.88 3.63 12.38
CA SER A 30 -12.75 3.71 11.21
C SER A 30 -12.18 2.85 10.07
N SER A 31 -12.98 1.93 9.53
CA SER A 31 -12.64 1.23 8.28
C SER A 31 -12.71 2.14 7.05
N ARG A 32 -13.29 3.34 7.18
CA ARG A 32 -13.38 4.34 6.10
C ARG A 32 -12.15 5.25 6.11
N PRO A 33 -11.74 5.78 4.93
CA PRO A 33 -10.70 6.79 4.85
C PRO A 33 -10.96 7.97 5.80
N PRO A 34 -9.90 8.59 6.36
CA PRO A 34 -10.03 9.79 7.17
C PRO A 34 -10.71 10.94 6.41
N ILE A 35 -11.37 11.83 7.15
CA ILE A 35 -11.97 13.03 6.58
C ILE A 35 -10.84 13.95 6.10
N HIS A 36 -10.88 14.30 4.82
CA HIS A 36 -9.90 15.19 4.20
C HIS A 36 -10.44 16.63 4.15
N LEU A 37 -10.01 17.49 5.08
CA LEU A 37 -10.60 18.83 5.28
C LEU A 37 -10.23 19.84 4.18
N ASN A 38 -8.99 19.79 3.66
CA ASN A 38 -8.52 20.69 2.61
C ASN A 38 -7.90 19.88 1.45
N PRO A 39 -8.64 19.62 0.36
CA PRO A 39 -8.17 18.77 -0.73
C PRO A 39 -7.39 19.50 -1.84
N SER A 40 -6.96 20.75 -1.63
CA SER A 40 -6.62 21.64 -2.75
C SER A 40 -5.53 21.13 -3.71
N MET A 41 -4.55 20.35 -3.24
CA MET A 41 -3.43 19.89 -4.10
C MET A 41 -2.89 18.49 -3.78
N ASP A 42 -3.55 17.71 -2.92
CA ASP A 42 -3.16 16.32 -2.67
C ASP A 42 -3.48 15.43 -3.87
N ASP A 43 -4.65 15.65 -4.47
CA ASP A 43 -5.09 15.02 -5.71
C ASP A 43 -5.08 16.03 -6.85
N GLN A 44 -4.02 15.97 -7.65
CA GLN A 44 -3.81 16.91 -8.75
C GLN A 44 -4.35 16.35 -10.07
N PRO A 45 -4.83 17.21 -11.00
CA PRO A 45 -5.26 16.80 -12.33
C PRO A 45 -4.06 16.50 -13.26
N LYS A 46 -3.10 15.73 -12.77
CA LYS A 46 -1.95 15.25 -13.53
C LYS A 46 -1.87 13.74 -13.45
N VAL A 47 -1.48 13.13 -14.55
CA VAL A 47 -1.33 11.69 -14.62
C VAL A 47 -0.01 11.29 -13.97
N ARG A 48 -0.08 10.52 -12.87
CA ARG A 48 1.10 9.95 -12.20
C ARG A 48 1.35 8.51 -12.66
N PRO A 49 2.56 7.97 -12.46
CA PRO A 49 2.82 6.55 -12.68
C PRO A 49 1.87 5.68 -11.86
N GLN A 50 1.38 4.60 -12.47
CA GLN A 50 0.50 3.61 -11.83
C GLN A 50 -0.79 4.20 -11.23
N THR A 51 -1.38 5.21 -11.89
CA THR A 51 -2.66 5.80 -11.48
C THR A 51 -3.79 5.26 -12.37
N ALA A 52 -5.00 5.20 -11.82
CA ALA A 52 -6.16 4.86 -12.62
C ALA A 52 -6.43 5.92 -13.70
N SER A 53 -6.89 5.49 -14.87
CA SER A 53 -7.34 6.35 -15.96
C SER A 53 -8.76 6.00 -16.34
N THR A 54 -9.61 7.01 -16.48
CA THR A 54 -10.98 6.85 -17.00
C THR A 54 -11.06 7.02 -18.52
N PHE A 55 -9.95 7.41 -19.16
CA PHE A 55 -9.91 7.66 -20.60
C PHE A 55 -9.65 6.40 -21.42
N PHE A 56 -8.83 5.47 -20.92
CA PHE A 56 -8.47 4.23 -21.61
C PHE A 56 -9.33 3.05 -21.11
N PHE A 57 -9.63 2.11 -22.00
CA PHE A 57 -10.45 0.93 -21.69
C PHE A 57 -9.83 0.01 -20.62
N ASP A 58 -8.51 -0.02 -20.53
CA ASP A 58 -7.74 -0.84 -19.59
C ASP A 58 -7.66 -0.23 -18.18
N GLY A 59 -8.19 0.98 -17.97
CA GLY A 59 -8.16 1.67 -16.69
C GLY A 59 -6.77 2.15 -16.25
N SER A 60 -5.74 2.00 -17.09
CA SER A 60 -4.35 2.29 -16.73
C SER A 60 -3.91 3.65 -17.27
N SER A 61 -3.25 4.45 -16.43
CA SER A 61 -2.53 5.63 -16.91
C SER A 61 -1.28 5.30 -17.71
N MET A 62 -0.66 4.16 -17.40
CA MET A 62 0.58 3.72 -18.05
C MET A 62 0.26 3.13 -19.41
N ARG A 63 0.98 3.58 -20.43
CA ARG A 63 0.88 3.04 -21.80
C ARG A 63 2.08 2.17 -22.09
N GLN A 64 1.81 0.97 -22.61
CA GLN A 64 2.87 0.09 -23.08
C GLN A 64 3.54 0.73 -24.31
N PRO A 65 4.88 0.78 -24.37
CA PRO A 65 5.59 1.17 -25.58
C PRO A 65 5.22 0.24 -26.73
N ILE A 66 5.23 0.77 -27.95
CA ILE A 66 4.98 -0.02 -29.16
C ILE A 66 6.08 -1.10 -29.26
N ALA A 67 5.70 -2.31 -29.66
CA ALA A 67 6.65 -3.42 -29.84
C ALA A 67 7.80 -3.02 -30.78
N GLY A 68 9.04 -3.38 -30.42
CA GLY A 68 10.24 -2.99 -31.15
C GLY A 68 10.75 -1.57 -30.88
N THR A 69 10.07 -0.79 -30.03
CA THR A 69 10.59 0.52 -29.60
C THR A 69 11.82 0.34 -28.71
N VAL A 70 12.94 0.95 -29.10
CA VAL A 70 14.17 1.01 -28.29
C VAL A 70 14.32 2.41 -27.70
N ALA A 71 14.44 2.50 -26.38
CA ALA A 71 14.64 3.77 -25.70
C ALA A 71 16.07 4.30 -25.90
N ILE A 72 16.24 5.63 -25.91
CA ILE A 72 17.57 6.26 -25.92
C ILE A 72 18.31 5.86 -24.63
N GLY A 73 19.53 5.36 -24.77
CA GLY A 73 20.31 4.79 -23.66
C GLY A 73 19.87 3.38 -23.23
N GLY A 74 18.83 2.82 -23.85
CA GLY A 74 18.35 1.46 -23.62
C GLY A 74 18.81 0.45 -24.67
N LEU A 75 19.75 0.84 -25.55
CA LEU A 75 20.32 -0.08 -26.54
C LEU A 75 21.18 -1.14 -25.82
N LYS A 76 20.87 -2.40 -26.07
CA LYS A 76 21.53 -3.55 -25.44
C LYS A 76 22.62 -4.10 -26.36
N GLU A 77 23.76 -3.41 -26.42
CA GLU A 77 24.88 -3.79 -27.30
C GLU A 77 25.59 -5.06 -26.80
N ASP A 78 25.76 -5.20 -25.48
CA ASP A 78 26.39 -6.38 -24.87
C ASP A 78 25.36 -7.48 -24.59
N THR A 79 25.24 -8.44 -25.50
CA THR A 79 24.30 -9.56 -25.38
C THR A 79 24.62 -10.47 -24.19
N ALA A 80 25.90 -10.64 -23.84
CA ALA A 80 26.33 -11.48 -22.73
C ALA A 80 25.85 -10.86 -21.41
N PHE A 81 26.01 -9.55 -21.25
CA PHE A 81 25.55 -8.81 -20.07
C PHE A 81 24.02 -8.74 -19.97
N PHE A 82 23.30 -8.42 -21.04
CA PHE A 82 21.85 -8.17 -20.98
C PHE A 82 20.97 -9.41 -21.10
N THR A 83 21.46 -10.48 -21.75
CA THR A 83 20.65 -11.68 -22.05
C THR A 83 21.25 -12.96 -21.49
N GLY A 84 22.51 -12.94 -21.02
CA GLY A 84 23.22 -14.13 -20.57
C GLY A 84 23.61 -15.07 -21.72
N LYS A 85 23.63 -14.57 -22.96
CA LYS A 85 24.00 -15.33 -24.15
C LYS A 85 25.15 -14.68 -24.92
N GLY A 86 26.08 -15.52 -25.38
CA GLY A 86 27.18 -15.12 -26.25
C GLY A 86 26.71 -14.76 -27.65
N ALA A 87 27.63 -14.29 -28.50
CA ALA A 87 27.35 -13.95 -29.90
C ALA A 87 26.88 -15.16 -30.73
N ASP A 88 27.20 -16.37 -30.27
CA ASP A 88 26.80 -17.67 -30.80
C ASP A 88 25.40 -18.12 -30.32
N GLY A 89 24.74 -17.33 -29.46
CA GLY A 89 23.44 -17.64 -28.88
C GLY A 89 23.47 -18.69 -27.76
N GLN A 90 24.67 -19.18 -27.40
CA GLN A 90 24.85 -20.12 -26.29
C GLN A 90 24.88 -19.40 -24.95
N PHE A 91 24.56 -20.11 -23.87
CA PHE A 91 24.63 -19.54 -22.53
C PHE A 91 26.08 -19.31 -22.11
N VAL A 92 26.34 -18.16 -21.49
CA VAL A 92 27.68 -17.81 -21.01
C VAL A 92 27.99 -18.60 -19.73
N ALA A 93 29.17 -19.21 -19.66
CA ALA A 93 29.55 -20.09 -18.54
C ALA A 93 30.00 -19.34 -17.27
N ALA A 94 30.36 -18.06 -17.41
CA ALA A 94 30.84 -17.21 -16.33
C ALA A 94 30.13 -15.84 -16.36
N SER A 95 30.06 -15.17 -15.20
CA SER A 95 29.54 -13.81 -15.11
C SER A 95 30.39 -12.85 -15.95
N PRO A 96 29.79 -12.02 -16.83
CA PRO A 96 30.53 -11.01 -17.58
C PRO A 96 30.97 -9.82 -16.71
N VAL A 97 30.39 -9.68 -15.52
CA VAL A 97 30.81 -8.67 -14.52
C VAL A 97 31.74 -9.34 -13.51
N ALA A 98 32.83 -8.64 -13.16
CA ALA A 98 33.71 -9.05 -12.08
C ALA A 98 32.91 -9.18 -10.78
N VAL A 99 33.10 -10.30 -10.08
CA VAL A 99 32.48 -10.55 -8.78
C VAL A 99 33.45 -10.02 -7.73
N ASP A 100 33.03 -8.98 -7.01
CA ASP A 100 33.82 -8.39 -5.91
C ASP A 100 33.44 -9.04 -4.56
N ASP A 101 34.44 -9.37 -3.73
CA ASP A 101 34.27 -10.10 -2.46
C ASP A 101 33.91 -9.20 -1.24
N ARG A 102 33.14 -8.12 -1.42
CA ARG A 102 32.88 -7.15 -0.32
C ARG A 102 32.00 -7.71 0.81
#